data_AF-A0A151SD59-F1
#
_entry.id   AF-A0A151SD59-F1
#
_cell.length_a   1.000
_cell.length_b   1.000
_cell.length_c   1.000
_cell.angle_alpha   90.00
_cell.angle_beta   90.00
_cell.angle_gamma   90.00
#
_symmetry.space_group_name_H-M   'P 1'
#
loop_
_entity.id
_entity.type
_entity.pdbx_description
1 polymer ?
#
loop_
_entity_poly.entity_id
_entity_poly.type
_entity_poly.pdbx_seq_one_letter_code
_entity_poly.pdbx_strand_id
1 'polypeptide(L)' 'MPVKGESLIGSMIKLKWLRENMLELLEEPSQEELHAHCRAYILGLIRGVLMPDKTGNKVHLVYLSL' A
#
# COMPACT_ATOMS: atom_id res chain seq x y z
N MET A 1 10.05 -3.06 6.50
CA MET A 1 10.43 -4.36 5.92
C MET A 1 10.68 -4.20 4.41
N PRO A 2 11.75 -4.76 3.82
CA PRO A 2 11.98 -4.65 2.38
C PRO A 2 10.86 -5.38 1.61
N VAL A 3 10.35 -4.74 0.55
CA VAL A 3 9.33 -5.35 -0.31
C VAL A 3 9.94 -6.56 -1.00
N LYS A 4 9.48 -7.77 -0.67
CA LYS A 4 9.90 -9.01 -1.34
C LYS A 4 9.61 -8.87 -2.84
N GLY A 5 10.58 -9.18 -3.70
CA GLY A 5 10.49 -8.99 -5.15
C GLY A 5 9.25 -9.62 -5.82
N GLU A 6 8.65 -10.63 -5.21
CA GLU A 6 7.40 -11.27 -5.65
C GLU A 6 6.15 -10.36 -5.53
N SER A 7 6.25 -9.29 -4.73
CA SER A 7 5.17 -8.32 -4.50
C SER A 7 5.31 -7.07 -5.34
N LEU A 8 6.47 -6.86 -5.98
CA LEU A 8 6.76 -5.79 -6.92
C LEU A 8 6.59 -6.28 -8.35
N ILE A 9 5.86 -5.53 -9.17
CA ILE A 9 5.73 -5.75 -10.61
C ILE A 9 6.01 -4.41 -11.29
N GLY A 10 7.26 -4.18 -11.69
CA GLY A 10 7.71 -2.86 -12.14
C GLY A 10 7.59 -1.82 -11.02
N SER A 11 6.93 -0.70 -11.30
CA SER A 11 6.63 0.36 -10.32
C SER A 11 5.33 0.15 -9.54
N MET A 12 4.81 -1.08 -9.51
CA MET A 12 3.56 -1.43 -8.83
C MET A 12 3.78 -2.46 -7.72
N ILE A 13 2.97 -2.37 -6.67
CA ILE A 13 2.94 -3.31 -5.55
C ILE A 13 1.58 -4.02 -5.49
N LYS A 14 1.58 -5.30 -5.12
CA LYS A 14 0.34 -6.06 -4.93
C LYS A 14 -0.44 -5.51 -3.73
N LEU A 15 -1.75 -5.34 -3.91
CA LEU A 15 -2.69 -4.89 -2.87
C LEU A 15 -2.70 -5.82 -1.66
N LYS A 16 -2.49 -7.13 -1.89
CA LYS A 16 -2.35 -8.11 -0.80
C LYS A 16 -1.15 -7.79 0.09
N TRP A 17 0.02 -7.56 -0.51
CA TRP A 17 1.21 -7.16 0.23
C TRP A 17 0.99 -5.84 0.98
N LEU A 18 0.38 -4.84 0.31
CA LEU A 18 0.10 -3.54 0.91
C LEU A 18 -0.72 -3.68 2.22
N ARG A 19 -1.79 -4.48 2.19
CA ARG A 19 -2.60 -4.75 3.38
C ARG A 19 -1.81 -5.49 4.46
N GLU A 20 -1.05 -6.52 4.10
CA GLU A 20 -0.29 -7.31 5.08
C GLU A 20 0.86 -6.53 5.74
N ASN A 21 1.42 -5.51 5.07
CA ASN A 21 2.63 -4.83 5.52
C ASN A 21 2.39 -3.39 6.01
N MET A 22 1.23 -2.79 5.74
CA MET A 22 0.92 -1.44 6.21
C MET A 22 -0.15 -1.38 7.29
N LEU A 23 -0.75 -2.51 7.69
CA LEU A 23 -1.73 -2.50 8.80
C LEU A 23 -1.08 -2.33 10.18
N GLU A 24 0.20 -2.68 10.34
CA GLU A 24 0.90 -2.51 11.61
C GLU A 24 1.58 -1.14 11.65
N LEU A 25 0.96 -0.21 12.38
CA LEU A 25 1.56 1.07 12.74
C LEU A 25 2.26 0.91 14.10
N LEU A 26 3.46 1.49 14.24
CA LEU A 26 4.15 1.54 15.53
C LEU A 26 3.33 2.34 16.55
N GLU A 27 3.58 2.11 17.84
CA GLU A 27 2.88 2.82 18.93
C GLU A 27 3.14 4.34 18.89
N GLU A 28 4.33 4.74 18.44
CA GLU A 28 4.72 6.13 18.19
C GLU A 28 5.31 6.26 16.77
N PRO A 29 4.46 6.39 15.73
CA PRO A 29 4.91 6.56 14.36
C PRO A 29 5.38 8.00 14.13
N SER A 30 6.41 8.17 13.31
CA SER A 30 6.75 9.47 12.76
C SER A 30 5.60 10.02 11.90
N GLN A 31 5.55 11.34 11.70
CA GLN A 31 4.57 11.96 10.79
C GLN A 31 4.64 11.39 9.37
N GLU A 32 5.84 11.01 8.95
CA GLU A 32 6.11 10.42 7.65
C GLU A 32 5.46 9.04 7.52
N GLU A 33 5.63 8.19 8.54
CA GLU A 33 5.01 6.86 8.62
C GLU A 33 3.48 6.96 8.74
N LEU A 34 2.97 7.91 9.51
CA LEU A 34 1.53 8.15 9.64
C LEU A 34 0.91 8.57 8.29
N HIS A 35 1.56 9.47 7.55
CA HIS A 35 1.10 9.87 6.22
C HIS A 35 1.16 8.72 5.22
N ALA A 36 2.24 7.93 5.21
CA ALA A 36 2.36 6.76 4.36
C ALA A 36 1.26 5.72 4.66
N HIS A 37 1.01 5.47 5.94
CA HIS A 37 -0.07 4.58 6.40
C HIS A 37 -1.44 5.06 5.93
N CYS A 38 -1.77 6.33 6.14
CA CYS A 38 -3.04 6.92 5.70
C CYS A 38 -3.23 6.81 4.17
N ARG A 39 -2.19 7.13 3.39
CA ARG A 39 -2.23 6.98 1.92
C ARG A 39 -2.48 5.53 1.52
N ALA A 40 -1.75 4.59 2.11
CA ALA A 40 -1.91 3.17 1.82
C ALA A 40 -3.31 2.65 2.19
N TYR A 41 -3.85 3.09 3.33
CA TYR A 41 -5.19 2.72 3.78
C TYR A 41 -6.27 3.21 2.80
N ILE A 42 -6.20 4.48 2.40
CA ILE A 42 -7.13 5.07 1.41
C ILE A 42 -7.04 4.33 0.08
N LEU A 43 -5.81 4.05 -0.40
CA LEU A 43 -5.61 3.27 -1.63
C LEU A 43 -6.16 1.85 -1.51
N GLY A 44 -6.03 1.24 -0.33
CA GLY A 44 -6.61 -0.04 0.05
C GLY A 44 -8.13 -0.05 -0.10
N LEU A 45 -8.80 0.96 0.42
CA LEU A 45 -10.25 1.13 0.32
C LEU A 45 -10.69 1.37 -1.12
N ILE A 46 -10.02 2.27 -1.84
CA ILE A 46 -10.38 2.59 -3.22
C ILE A 46 -10.24 1.35 -4.10
N ARG A 47 -9.09 0.67 -4.07
CA ARG A 47 -8.83 -0.48 -4.97
C ARG A 47 -9.39 -1.80 -4.49
N GLY A 48 -9.65 -1.97 -3.20
CA GLY A 48 -10.13 -3.21 -2.61
C GLY A 48 -11.64 -3.26 -2.36
N VAL A 49 -12.28 -2.10 -2.18
CA VAL A 49 -13.67 -2.02 -1.71
C VAL A 49 -14.53 -1.18 -2.65
N LEU A 50 -14.14 0.07 -2.93
CA LEU A 50 -14.98 1.04 -3.64
C LEU A 50 -14.94 0.86 -5.17
N MET A 51 -13.78 0.53 -5.72
CA MET A 51 -13.54 0.32 -7.14
C MET A 51 -12.84 -1.04 -7.34
N PRO A 52 -13.55 -2.16 -7.15
CA PRO A 52 -12.96 -3.51 -7.27
C PRO A 52 -12.61 -3.93 -8.71
N ASP A 53 -12.28 -2.99 -9.62
CA ASP A 53 -12.17 -3.24 -11.06
C ASP A 53 -10.78 -3.69 -11.57
N LYS A 54 -10.83 -4.44 -12.69
CA LYS A 54 -9.90 -5.12 -13.63
C LYS A 54 -8.39 -4.87 -13.64
N THR A 55 -7.83 -3.90 -12.91
CA THR A 55 -6.38 -3.57 -12.98
C THR A 55 -5.47 -4.53 -12.18
N GLY A 56 -6.02 -5.65 -11.71
CA GLY A 56 -5.23 -6.78 -11.23
C GLY A 56 -4.69 -6.66 -9.81
N ASN A 57 -5.40 -5.97 -8.91
CA ASN A 57 -5.04 -5.86 -7.47
C ASN A 57 -3.62 -5.31 -7.25
N LYS A 58 -3.23 -4.27 -8.01
CA LYS A 58 -1.93 -3.60 -7.94
C LYS A 58 -2.10 -2.11 -7.64
N VAL A 59 -1.15 -1.52 -6.94
CA VAL A 59 -1.06 -0.09 -6.57
C VAL A 59 0.27 0.46 -7.07
N HIS A 60 0.31 1.62 -7.70
CA HIS A 60 1.59 2.23 -8.10
C HIS A 60 2.32 2.80 -6.89
N LEU A 61 3.64 2.56 -6.83
CA LEU A 61 4.51 3.05 -5.76
C LEU A 61 4.50 4.58 -5.65
N VAL A 62 4.25 5.32 -6.73
CA VAL A 62 4.19 6.80 -6.71
C VAL A 62 3.17 7.36 -5.71
N TYR A 63 2.12 6.58 -5.37
CA TYR A 63 1.14 6.98 -4.37
C TYR A 63 1.55 6.65 -2.92
N LEU A 64 2.59 5.84 -2.77
CA LEU A 64 3.16 5.40 -1.49
C LEU A 64 4.52 6.04 -1.21
N SER A 65 5.20 6.54 -2.25
CA SER A 65 6.42 7.31 -2.12
C SER A 65 6.15 8.62 -1.38
N LEU A 66 7.02 8.90 -0.42
CA LEU A 66 7.11 10.16 0.30
C LEU A 66 7.87 11.19 -0.53
#